data_AF-A0A4Q3BU79-F1
#
_entry.id   AF-A0A4Q3BU79-F1
#
_cell.length_a   1.000
_cell.length_b   1.000
_cell.length_c   1.000
_cell.angle_alpha   90.00
_cell.angle_beta   90.00
_cell.angle_gamma   90.00
#
_symmetry.space_group_name_H-M   'P 1'
#
loop_
_entity.id
_entity.type
_entity.pdbx_description
1 polymer ?
#
loop_
_entity_poly.entity_id
_entity_poly.type
_entity_poly.pdbx_seq_one_letter_code
_entity_poly.pdbx_strand_id
1 'polypeptide(L)'
;RIDRRARVWLAEIIHGLITGNYRRVAEIHFEAGYVPPHHNVGEFTTALRAVGEPIRGLAAKDISIGQMLDGLFAITRDFDMQTQPHLLLLQKTMVMVEGVASQLDPDLNMWEAAGPFVTEWLRSELGPETWLADRIVDDLRTLASLPELIRRIEAQFPAPGAAPPPPPIREVQIIRIGAGWRYAVVAFAAAAAGVAAALLLG
;
A
#
# COMPACT_ATOMS: atom_id res chain seq x y z
N ARG A 1 16.00 -20.19 -22.83
CA ARG A 1 14.60 -19.71 -22.94
C ARG A 1 13.90 -20.08 -21.65
N ILE A 2 13.52 -19.08 -20.85
CA ILE A 2 12.82 -19.28 -19.56
C ILE A 2 11.37 -19.73 -19.82
N ASP A 3 10.86 -20.64 -18.99
CA ASP A 3 9.47 -21.09 -19.04
C ASP A 3 8.49 -19.92 -18.75
N ARG A 4 7.28 -19.94 -19.31
CA ARG A 4 6.32 -18.84 -19.18
C ARG A 4 6.00 -18.53 -17.72
N ARG A 5 5.93 -19.55 -16.87
CA ARG A 5 5.66 -19.41 -15.43
C ARG A 5 6.83 -18.77 -14.68
N ALA A 6 8.05 -19.16 -15.03
CA ALA A 6 9.25 -18.59 -14.43
C ALA A 6 9.43 -17.10 -14.78
N ARG A 7 9.02 -16.65 -15.98
CA ARG A 7 8.97 -15.20 -16.31
C ARG A 7 8.02 -14.43 -15.40
N VAL A 8 6.84 -14.98 -15.12
CA VAL A 8 5.85 -14.33 -14.24
C VAL A 8 6.39 -14.22 -12.82
N TRP A 9 6.96 -15.30 -12.27
CA TRP A 9 7.58 -15.25 -10.95
C TRP A 9 8.72 -14.23 -10.87
N LEU A 10 9.57 -14.16 -11.90
CA LEU A 10 10.64 -13.16 -11.96
C LEU A 10 10.09 -11.74 -11.95
N ALA A 11 9.08 -11.46 -12.77
CA ALA A 11 8.43 -10.14 -12.83
C ALA A 11 7.83 -9.76 -11.47
N GLU A 12 7.10 -10.67 -10.82
CA GLU A 12 6.51 -10.41 -9.50
C GLU A 12 7.56 -10.21 -8.40
N ILE A 13 8.66 -10.97 -8.43
CA ILE A 13 9.79 -10.78 -7.49
C ILE A 13 10.39 -9.39 -7.68
N ILE A 14 10.69 -8.98 -8.92
CA ILE A 14 11.28 -7.67 -9.21
C ILE A 14 10.34 -6.55 -8.80
N HIS A 15 9.05 -6.65 -9.15
CA HIS A 15 8.03 -5.69 -8.74
C HIS A 15 7.92 -5.60 -7.22
N GLY A 16 7.93 -6.74 -6.51
CA GLY A 16 7.90 -6.80 -5.05
C GLY A 16 9.12 -6.14 -4.40
N LEU A 17 10.31 -6.32 -4.98
CA LEU A 17 11.53 -5.67 -4.51
C LEU A 17 11.50 -4.15 -4.72
N ILE A 18 10.98 -3.66 -5.85
CA ILE A 18 10.86 -2.23 -6.15
C ILE A 18 9.83 -1.55 -5.24
N THR A 19 8.67 -2.19 -5.04
CA THR A 19 7.56 -1.65 -4.23
C THR A 19 7.75 -1.85 -2.73
N GLY A 20 8.76 -2.61 -2.30
CA GLY A 20 8.98 -2.95 -0.89
C GLY A 20 8.01 -4.00 -0.36
N ASN A 21 7.29 -4.73 -1.23
CA ASN A 21 6.41 -5.83 -0.84
C ASN A 21 7.20 -7.14 -0.62
N TYR A 22 8.06 -7.16 0.40
CA TYR A 22 8.90 -8.32 0.75
C TYR A 22 8.08 -9.57 1.09
N ARG A 23 6.85 -9.41 1.57
CA ARG A 23 5.97 -10.55 1.87
C ARG A 23 5.59 -11.30 0.60
N ARG A 24 5.18 -10.58 -0.45
CA ARG A 24 4.84 -11.22 -1.73
C ARG A 24 6.06 -11.89 -2.35
N VAL A 25 7.23 -11.24 -2.26
CA VAL A 25 8.51 -11.85 -2.70
C VAL A 25 8.75 -13.17 -1.95
N ALA A 26 8.57 -13.19 -0.63
CA ALA A 26 8.71 -14.40 0.17
C ALA A 26 7.75 -15.50 -0.29
N GLU A 27 6.46 -15.21 -0.42
CA GLU A 27 5.45 -16.18 -0.88
C GLU A 27 5.85 -16.83 -2.21
N ILE A 28 6.29 -16.04 -3.20
CA ILE A 28 6.71 -16.54 -4.51
C ILE A 28 7.92 -17.50 -4.39
N HIS A 29 8.87 -17.21 -3.50
CA HIS A 29 10.04 -18.09 -3.31
C HIS A 29 9.65 -19.46 -2.73
N PHE A 30 8.60 -19.53 -1.91
CA PHE A 30 8.03 -20.79 -1.43
C PHE A 30 7.16 -21.46 -2.50
N GLU A 31 6.31 -20.70 -3.21
CA GLU A 31 5.46 -21.20 -4.31
C GLU A 31 6.28 -21.82 -5.45
N ALA A 32 7.45 -21.23 -5.76
CA ALA A 32 8.38 -21.70 -6.78
C ALA A 32 9.26 -22.87 -6.29
N GLY A 33 9.22 -23.21 -5.01
CA GLY A 33 10.03 -24.27 -4.41
C GLY A 33 11.51 -23.91 -4.27
N TYR A 34 11.87 -22.63 -4.29
CA TYR A 34 13.25 -22.19 -4.06
C TYR A 34 13.65 -22.30 -2.59
N VAL A 35 12.70 -22.03 -1.69
CA VAL A 35 12.87 -22.19 -0.24
C VAL A 35 12.14 -23.46 0.21
N PRO A 36 12.80 -24.36 0.97
CA PRO A 36 12.15 -25.53 1.53
C PRO A 36 10.95 -25.19 2.44
N PRO A 37 9.88 -26.01 2.44
CA PRO A 37 8.64 -25.69 3.15
C PRO A 37 8.73 -25.77 4.68
N HIS A 38 9.85 -26.24 5.24
CA HIS A 38 10.07 -26.29 6.69
C HIS A 38 10.49 -24.91 7.26
N HIS A 39 10.92 -23.98 6.40
CA HIS A 39 11.25 -22.61 6.79
C HIS A 39 10.00 -21.75 6.97
N ASN A 40 10.10 -20.71 7.80
CA ASN A 40 9.00 -19.80 8.05
C ASN A 40 8.98 -18.63 7.04
N VAL A 41 7.84 -18.41 6.39
CA VAL A 41 7.65 -17.31 5.41
C VAL A 41 7.90 -15.92 6.05
N GLY A 42 7.52 -15.74 7.31
CA GLY A 42 7.71 -14.49 8.06
C GLY A 42 9.17 -14.20 8.41
N GLU A 43 9.92 -15.24 8.78
CA GLU A 43 11.38 -15.12 9.00
C GLU A 43 12.09 -14.78 7.68
N PHE A 44 11.73 -15.47 6.58
CA PHE A 44 12.27 -15.16 5.26
C PHE A 44 11.92 -13.73 4.80
N THR A 45 10.69 -13.28 5.05
CA THR A 45 10.26 -11.90 4.78
C THR A 45 11.13 -10.88 5.54
N THR A 46 11.45 -11.18 6.80
CA THR A 46 12.31 -10.33 7.64
C THR A 46 13.72 -10.27 7.09
N ALA A 47 14.27 -11.41 6.68
CA ALA A 47 15.60 -11.49 6.08
C ALA A 47 15.67 -10.71 4.76
N LEU A 48 14.67 -10.89 3.87
CA LEU A 48 14.55 -10.13 2.62
C LEU A 48 14.50 -8.62 2.87
N ARG A 49 13.76 -8.18 3.89
CA ARG A 49 13.69 -6.76 4.28
C ARG A 49 15.04 -6.25 4.77
N ALA A 50 15.75 -7.03 5.58
CA ALA A 50 17.04 -6.63 6.15
C ALA A 50 18.09 -6.36 5.08
N VAL A 51 18.06 -7.11 3.97
CA VAL A 51 18.95 -6.87 2.81
C VAL A 51 18.40 -5.81 1.87
N GLY A 52 17.07 -5.79 1.65
CA GLY A 52 16.44 -4.91 0.67
C GLY A 52 16.31 -3.44 1.11
N GLU A 53 16.01 -3.17 2.38
CA GLU A 53 15.74 -1.79 2.82
C GLU A 53 16.96 -0.88 2.92
N PRO A 54 18.15 -1.35 3.33
CA PRO A 54 19.35 -0.52 3.26
C PRO A 54 19.62 -0.04 1.83
N ILE A 55 19.35 -0.88 0.83
CA ILE A 55 19.53 -0.54 -0.59
C ILE A 55 18.42 0.42 -1.05
N ARG A 56 17.20 0.24 -0.54
CA ARG A 56 16.01 1.01 -0.92
C ARG A 56 16.00 2.37 -0.22
N GLY A 57 16.68 3.35 -0.81
CA GLY A 57 16.73 4.72 -0.31
C GLY A 57 18.13 5.32 -0.30
N LEU A 58 19.15 4.50 -0.52
CA LEU A 58 20.48 4.98 -0.85
C LEU A 58 20.49 5.53 -2.27
N ALA A 59 21.28 6.59 -2.49
CA ALA A 59 21.64 6.98 -3.84
C ALA A 59 22.48 5.86 -4.46
N ALA A 60 22.33 5.62 -5.76
CA ALA A 60 23.05 4.56 -6.48
C ALA A 60 24.56 4.56 -6.17
N LYS A 61 25.15 5.76 -6.07
CA LYS A 61 26.55 6.02 -5.70
C LYS A 61 27.01 5.37 -4.39
N ASP A 62 26.11 5.15 -3.43
CA ASP A 62 26.42 4.64 -2.10
C ASP A 62 26.18 3.11 -1.97
N ILE A 63 25.77 2.45 -3.05
CA ILE A 63 25.49 1.00 -3.07
C ILE A 63 26.74 0.22 -3.49
N SER A 64 27.23 -0.66 -2.62
CA SER A 64 28.25 -1.67 -2.96
C SER A 64 27.60 -2.95 -3.50
N ILE A 65 27.99 -3.36 -4.71
CA ILE A 65 27.49 -4.59 -5.33
C ILE A 65 27.96 -5.81 -4.52
N GLY A 66 29.22 -5.80 -4.07
CA GLY A 66 29.78 -6.86 -3.23
C GLY A 66 28.96 -7.10 -1.97
N GLN A 67 28.66 -6.05 -1.20
CA GLN A 67 27.88 -6.18 0.04
C GLN A 67 26.44 -6.65 -0.21
N MET A 68 25.83 -6.19 -1.31
CA MET A 68 24.50 -6.66 -1.69
C MET A 68 24.52 -8.16 -2.00
N LEU A 69 25.49 -8.62 -2.80
CA LEU A 69 25.63 -10.04 -3.13
C LEU A 69 25.90 -10.87 -1.86
N ASP A 70 26.78 -10.41 -0.97
CA ASP A 70 27.05 -11.05 0.33
C ASP A 70 25.75 -11.30 1.12
N GLY A 71 24.89 -10.28 1.21
CA GLY A 71 23.57 -10.39 1.87
C GLY A 71 22.65 -11.40 1.21
N LEU A 72 22.57 -11.40 -0.13
CA LEU A 72 21.74 -12.37 -0.87
C LEU A 72 22.22 -13.81 -0.67
N PHE A 73 23.54 -14.04 -0.65
CA PHE A 73 24.09 -15.38 -0.38
C PHE A 73 23.91 -15.81 1.07
N ALA A 74 23.96 -14.87 2.03
CA ALA A 74 23.68 -15.17 3.42
C ALA A 74 22.25 -15.71 3.57
N ILE A 75 21.26 -15.01 3.02
CA ILE A 75 19.86 -15.48 2.99
C ILE A 75 19.75 -16.84 2.31
N THR A 76 20.40 -17.01 1.16
CA THR A 76 20.35 -18.28 0.42
C THR A 76 20.84 -19.46 1.27
N ARG A 77 21.87 -19.23 2.09
CA ARG A 77 22.43 -20.23 3.00
C ARG A 77 21.57 -20.46 4.24
N ASP A 78 21.10 -19.38 4.86
CA ASP A 78 20.30 -19.44 6.10
C ASP A 78 18.94 -20.14 5.89
N PHE A 79 18.42 -20.10 4.66
CA PHE A 79 17.15 -20.72 4.28
C PHE A 79 17.31 -21.98 3.43
N ASP A 80 18.47 -22.64 3.49
CA ASP A 80 18.77 -23.92 2.81
C ASP A 80 18.36 -23.96 1.33
N MET A 81 18.48 -22.82 0.65
CA MET A 81 18.19 -22.74 -0.78
C MET A 81 19.29 -23.47 -1.55
N GLN A 82 18.93 -24.10 -2.66
CA GLN A 82 19.87 -24.83 -3.53
C GLN A 82 20.90 -23.87 -4.14
N THR A 83 22.00 -23.65 -3.43
CA THR A 83 23.05 -22.72 -3.83
C THR A 83 23.99 -23.41 -4.81
N GLN A 84 24.13 -22.88 -6.01
CA GLN A 84 25.10 -23.42 -6.97
C GLN A 84 26.52 -22.92 -6.61
N PRO A 85 27.54 -23.79 -6.52
CA PRO A 85 28.91 -23.38 -6.19
C PRO A 85 29.47 -22.30 -7.13
N HIS A 86 29.04 -22.28 -8.39
CA HIS A 86 29.45 -21.28 -9.38
C HIS A 86 29.02 -19.85 -9.02
N LEU A 87 27.96 -19.69 -8.24
CA LEU A 87 27.48 -18.37 -7.82
C LEU A 87 28.43 -17.75 -6.78
N LEU A 88 29.07 -18.56 -5.93
CA LEU A 88 30.12 -18.07 -5.00
C LEU A 88 31.36 -17.58 -5.75
N LEU A 89 31.71 -18.24 -6.85
CA LEU A 89 32.80 -17.78 -7.72
C LEU A 89 32.44 -16.44 -8.36
N LEU A 90 31.22 -16.29 -8.86
CA LEU A 90 30.74 -15.03 -9.43
C LEU A 90 30.80 -13.89 -8.41
N GLN A 91 30.37 -14.12 -7.17
CA GLN A 91 30.47 -13.16 -6.07
C GLN A 91 31.92 -12.72 -5.84
N LYS A 92 32.84 -13.69 -5.70
CA LYS A 92 34.27 -13.39 -5.51
C LYS A 92 34.84 -12.58 -6.68
N THR A 93 34.46 -12.94 -7.91
CA THR A 93 34.87 -12.19 -9.10
C THR A 93 34.30 -10.77 -9.09
N MET A 94 33.04 -10.58 -8.71
CA MET A 94 32.45 -9.23 -8.64
C MET A 94 33.10 -8.37 -7.57
N VAL A 95 33.37 -8.92 -6.39
CA VAL A 95 34.11 -8.21 -5.33
C VAL A 95 35.53 -7.86 -5.78
N MET A 96 36.21 -8.75 -6.50
CA MET A 96 37.51 -8.46 -7.10
C MET A 96 37.41 -7.32 -8.13
N VAL A 97 36.42 -7.37 -9.03
CA VAL A 97 36.21 -6.35 -10.06
C VAL A 97 35.92 -5.00 -9.42
N GLU A 98 35.05 -4.94 -8.41
CA GLU A 98 34.77 -3.73 -7.64
C GLU A 98 36.05 -3.20 -6.97
N GLY A 99 36.83 -4.07 -6.33
CA GLY A 99 38.10 -3.67 -5.71
C GLY A 99 39.16 -3.17 -6.69
N VAL A 100 39.20 -3.68 -7.92
CA VAL A 100 40.09 -3.18 -8.98
C VAL A 100 39.56 -1.87 -9.56
N ALA A 101 38.27 -1.78 -9.81
CA ALA A 101 37.60 -0.58 -10.31
C ALA A 101 37.81 0.60 -9.35
N SER A 102 37.59 0.40 -8.05
CA SER A 102 37.80 1.43 -7.02
C SER A 102 39.27 1.85 -6.85
N GLN A 103 40.23 1.00 -7.23
CA GLN A 103 41.65 1.38 -7.26
C GLN A 103 42.01 2.26 -8.46
N LEU A 104 41.31 2.10 -9.57
CA LEU A 104 41.54 2.87 -10.80
C LEU A 104 40.79 4.21 -10.76
N ASP A 105 39.54 4.18 -10.31
CA ASP A 105 38.66 5.34 -10.20
C ASP A 105 37.82 5.21 -8.92
N PRO A 106 38.17 5.95 -7.85
CA PRO A 106 37.44 5.92 -6.58
C PRO A 106 36.00 6.43 -6.69
N ASP A 107 35.69 7.23 -7.71
CA ASP A 107 34.36 7.82 -7.93
C ASP A 107 33.48 6.94 -8.84
N LEU A 108 34.04 5.86 -9.40
CA LEU A 108 33.30 4.92 -10.25
C LEU A 108 32.29 4.11 -9.42
N ASN A 109 31.00 4.29 -9.72
CA ASN A 109 29.94 3.50 -9.12
C ASN A 109 29.59 2.26 -9.96
N MET A 110 29.82 1.08 -9.38
CA MET A 110 29.57 -0.20 -10.07
C MET A 110 28.08 -0.47 -10.33
N TRP A 111 27.17 0.03 -9.48
CA TRP A 111 25.72 -0.12 -9.66
C TRP A 111 25.22 0.65 -10.89
N GLU A 112 25.65 1.90 -11.04
CA GLU A 112 25.38 2.74 -12.21
C GLU A 112 25.99 2.15 -13.47
N ALA A 113 27.22 1.63 -13.39
CA ALA A 113 27.87 0.94 -14.51
C ALA A 113 27.13 -0.33 -14.96
N ALA A 114 26.53 -1.07 -14.02
CA ALA A 114 25.76 -2.28 -14.31
C ALA A 114 24.33 -1.99 -14.83
N GLY A 115 23.76 -0.82 -14.51
CA GLY A 115 22.41 -0.40 -14.85
C GLY A 115 21.95 -0.65 -16.30
N PRO A 116 22.70 -0.23 -17.35
CA PRO A 116 22.29 -0.47 -18.73
C PRO A 116 22.24 -1.96 -19.09
N PHE A 117 23.16 -2.77 -18.55
CA PHE A 117 23.19 -4.21 -18.80
C PHE A 117 22.00 -4.92 -18.15
N VAL A 118 21.68 -4.56 -16.90
CA VAL A 118 20.52 -5.12 -16.19
C VAL A 118 19.22 -4.73 -16.89
N THR A 119 19.11 -3.47 -17.34
CA THR A 119 17.92 -2.99 -18.05
C THR A 119 17.71 -3.74 -19.36
N GLU A 120 18.76 -3.95 -20.14
CA GLU A 120 18.68 -4.67 -21.41
C GLU A 120 18.37 -6.16 -21.20
N TRP A 121 18.98 -6.78 -20.20
CA TRP A 121 18.68 -8.15 -19.81
C TRP A 121 17.21 -8.29 -19.38
N LEU A 122 16.71 -7.37 -18.56
CA LEU A 122 15.33 -7.40 -18.09
C LEU A 122 14.33 -7.30 -19.25
N ARG A 123 14.59 -6.39 -20.21
CA ARG A 123 13.78 -6.23 -21.42
C ARG A 123 13.77 -7.49 -22.28
N SER A 124 14.92 -8.12 -22.45
CA SER A 124 15.06 -9.32 -23.29
C SER A 124 14.45 -10.57 -22.65
N GLU A 125 14.56 -10.74 -21.33
CA GLU A 125 14.01 -11.92 -20.63
C GLU A 125 12.54 -11.82 -20.28
N LEU A 126 12.06 -10.64 -19.86
CA LEU A 126 10.65 -10.47 -19.54
C LEU A 126 9.81 -10.23 -20.82
N GLY A 127 10.41 -9.62 -21.84
CA GLY A 127 9.76 -9.29 -23.10
C GLY A 127 8.81 -8.08 -22.98
N PRO A 128 8.32 -7.54 -24.11
CA PRO A 128 7.35 -6.44 -24.10
C PRO A 128 5.99 -6.82 -23.50
N GLU A 129 5.70 -8.12 -23.31
CA GLU A 129 4.39 -8.63 -22.86
C GLU A 129 4.18 -8.51 -21.34
N THR A 130 5.23 -8.57 -20.53
CA THR A 130 5.15 -8.36 -19.06
C THR A 130 5.02 -6.90 -18.67
N TRP A 131 5.62 -5.98 -19.43
CA TRP A 131 5.36 -4.54 -19.24
C TRP A 131 3.88 -4.20 -19.50
N LEU A 132 3.23 -4.97 -20.38
CA LEU A 132 1.79 -4.93 -20.61
C LEU A 132 1.01 -5.68 -19.53
N ALA A 133 1.53 -6.79 -18.99
CA ALA A 133 0.91 -7.55 -17.92
C ALA A 133 0.87 -6.77 -16.59
N ASP A 134 1.89 -5.97 -16.28
CA ASP A 134 1.90 -5.09 -15.10
C ASP A 134 0.79 -4.03 -15.20
N ARG A 135 0.61 -3.43 -16.39
CA ARG A 135 -0.53 -2.54 -16.68
C ARG A 135 -1.86 -3.27 -16.53
N ILE A 136 -1.96 -4.51 -17.00
CA ILE A 136 -3.20 -5.31 -16.92
C ILE A 136 -3.50 -5.77 -15.49
N VAL A 137 -2.50 -6.15 -14.68
CA VAL A 137 -2.70 -6.59 -13.29
C VAL A 137 -3.04 -5.39 -12.39
N ASP A 138 -2.41 -4.25 -12.60
CA ASP A 138 -2.77 -2.99 -11.92
C ASP A 138 -4.15 -2.48 -12.37
N ASP A 139 -4.47 -2.57 -13.67
CA ASP A 139 -5.81 -2.24 -14.19
C ASP A 139 -6.86 -3.24 -13.68
N LEU A 140 -6.55 -4.53 -13.54
CA LEU A 140 -7.48 -5.55 -13.03
C LEU A 140 -7.72 -5.41 -11.52
N ARG A 141 -6.72 -4.99 -10.73
CA ARG A 141 -6.93 -4.64 -9.31
C ARG A 141 -7.75 -3.35 -9.16
N THR A 142 -7.58 -2.41 -10.09
CA THR A 142 -8.37 -1.18 -10.17
C THR A 142 -9.82 -1.45 -10.64
N LEU A 143 -10.01 -2.40 -11.56
CA LEU A 143 -11.32 -2.87 -12.02
C LEU A 143 -12.03 -3.72 -10.95
N ALA A 144 -11.31 -4.56 -10.21
CA ALA A 144 -11.85 -5.37 -9.13
C ALA A 144 -12.29 -4.54 -7.90
N SER A 145 -11.87 -3.26 -7.81
CA SER A 145 -12.33 -2.30 -6.81
C SER A 145 -13.51 -1.43 -7.26
N LEU A 146 -13.94 -1.52 -8.53
CA LEU A 146 -15.18 -0.88 -9.02
C LEU A 146 -16.45 -1.25 -8.24
N PRO A 147 -16.66 -2.51 -7.77
CA PRO A 147 -17.86 -2.85 -7.00
C PRO A 147 -17.94 -2.08 -5.67
N GLU A 148 -16.80 -1.82 -5.03
CA GLU A 148 -16.71 -1.03 -3.80
C GLU A 148 -17.01 0.45 -4.06
N LEU A 149 -16.51 0.97 -5.18
CA LEU A 149 -16.73 2.36 -5.61
C LEU A 149 -18.21 2.60 -5.96
N ILE A 150 -18.86 1.65 -6.64
CA ILE A 150 -20.31 1.67 -6.92
C ILE A 150 -21.11 1.64 -5.62
N ARG A 151 -20.75 0.76 -4.66
CA ARG A 151 -21.44 0.70 -3.34
C ARG A 151 -21.30 1.99 -2.55
N ARG A 152 -20.12 2.64 -2.59
CA ARG A 152 -19.90 3.94 -1.92
C ARG A 152 -20.70 5.06 -2.56
N ILE A 153 -20.77 5.09 -3.88
CA ILE A 153 -21.59 6.07 -4.63
C ILE A 153 -23.07 5.86 -4.34
N GLU A 154 -23.55 4.61 -4.33
CA GLU A 154 -24.95 4.28 -4.02
C GLU A 154 -25.31 4.58 -2.55
N ALA A 155 -24.36 4.47 -1.63
CA ALA A 155 -24.54 4.86 -0.23
C ALA A 155 -24.59 6.39 -0.02
N GLN A 156 -23.91 7.18 -0.86
CA GLN A 156 -23.96 8.65 -0.81
C GLN A 156 -25.10 9.23 -1.66
N PHE A 157 -25.50 8.54 -2.74
CA PHE A 157 -26.56 8.95 -3.67
C PHE A 157 -27.50 7.78 -3.96
N PRO A 158 -28.41 7.43 -3.04
CA PRO A 158 -29.37 6.35 -3.25
C PRO A 158 -30.36 6.71 -4.38
N ALA A 159 -30.74 5.72 -5.20
CA ALA A 159 -31.72 5.89 -6.25
C ALA A 159 -33.07 6.42 -5.71
N PRO A 160 -33.79 7.28 -6.44
CA PRO A 160 -35.09 7.81 -5.99
C PRO A 160 -36.05 6.65 -5.67
N GLY A 161 -36.34 6.43 -4.38
CA GLY A 161 -37.22 5.36 -3.90
C GLY A 161 -36.56 4.29 -3.01
N ALA A 162 -35.24 4.29 -2.83
CA ALA A 162 -34.52 3.33 -1.99
C ALA A 162 -34.37 3.75 -0.50
N ALA A 163 -35.23 4.64 0.00
CA ALA A 163 -35.23 4.99 1.41
C ALA A 163 -35.79 3.83 2.25
N PRO A 164 -35.10 3.36 3.31
CA PRO A 164 -35.68 2.41 4.25
C PRO A 164 -37.03 2.95 4.77
N PRO A 165 -38.05 2.09 5.03
CA PRO A 165 -39.29 2.54 5.63
C PRO A 165 -38.95 3.33 6.91
N PRO A 166 -39.49 4.54 7.10
CA PRO A 166 -39.13 5.36 8.24
C PRO A 166 -39.37 4.58 9.53
N PRO A 167 -38.44 4.62 10.50
CA PRO A 167 -38.62 3.93 11.78
C PRO A 167 -39.97 4.34 12.40
N PRO A 168 -40.68 3.43 13.08
CA PRO A 168 -41.98 3.74 13.67
C PRO A 168 -41.84 4.95 14.59
N ILE A 169 -42.45 6.05 14.17
CA ILE A 169 -42.45 7.31 14.93
C ILE A 169 -43.10 7.04 16.29
N ARG A 170 -42.32 7.24 17.35
CA ARG A 170 -42.85 7.32 18.72
C ARG A 170 -43.90 8.42 18.71
N GLU A 171 -45.15 8.09 19.06
CA GLU A 171 -46.23 9.06 19.21
C GLU A 171 -45.76 10.16 20.17
N VAL A 172 -45.45 11.33 19.61
CA VAL A 172 -45.16 12.52 20.39
C VAL A 172 -46.48 12.86 21.07
N GLN A 173 -46.56 12.61 22.39
CA GLN A 173 -47.64 13.15 23.20
C GLN A 173 -47.59 14.67 23.07
N ILE A 174 -48.48 15.20 22.23
CA ILE A 174 -48.68 16.64 22.11
C ILE A 174 -49.25 17.08 23.46
N ILE A 175 -48.39 17.52 24.36
CA ILE A 175 -48.81 18.31 25.52
C ILE A 175 -49.40 19.58 24.92
N ARG A 176 -50.72 19.59 24.76
CA ARG A 176 -51.48 20.74 24.30
C ARG A 176 -51.44 21.76 25.43
N ILE A 177 -50.38 22.57 25.47
CA ILE A 177 -50.24 23.67 26.41
C ILE A 177 -51.29 24.72 26.02
N GLY A 178 -52.48 24.62 26.61
CA GLY A 178 -53.56 25.60 26.50
C GLY A 178 -53.17 26.91 27.20
N ALA A 179 -52.29 27.68 26.58
CA ALA A 179 -51.75 28.93 27.13
C ALA A 179 -52.56 30.19 26.75
N GLY A 180 -53.80 30.06 26.25
CA GLY A 180 -54.60 31.24 25.85
C GLY A 180 -55.01 32.14 27.03
N TRP A 181 -55.44 31.55 28.15
CA TRP A 181 -55.96 32.33 29.28
C TRP A 181 -54.84 33.05 30.05
N ARG A 182 -53.63 32.48 30.12
CA ARG A 182 -52.50 33.14 30.80
C ARG A 182 -52.14 34.49 30.17
N TYR A 183 -52.15 34.58 28.84
CA TYR A 183 -51.94 35.86 28.14
C TYR A 183 -53.10 36.85 28.37
N ALA A 184 -54.34 36.38 28.42
CA ALA A 184 -55.48 37.23 28.72
C ALA A 184 -55.41 37.82 30.15
N VAL A 185 -54.97 37.05 31.15
CA VAL A 185 -54.76 37.55 32.51
C VAL A 185 -53.64 38.59 32.56
N VAL A 186 -52.51 38.34 31.87
CA VAL A 186 -51.40 39.31 31.83
C VAL A 186 -51.82 40.60 31.13
N ALA A 187 -52.55 40.52 30.01
CA ALA A 187 -53.06 41.69 29.30
C ALA A 187 -54.04 42.50 30.17
N PHE A 188 -54.93 41.83 30.90
CA PHE A 188 -55.88 42.50 31.78
C PHE A 188 -55.18 43.18 32.97
N ALA A 189 -54.19 42.51 33.57
CA ALA A 189 -53.39 43.08 34.67
C ALA A 189 -52.59 44.31 34.21
N ALA A 190 -51.98 44.25 33.03
CA ALA A 190 -51.26 45.38 32.45
C ALA A 190 -52.18 46.57 32.14
N ALA A 191 -53.38 46.31 31.59
CA ALA A 191 -54.37 47.35 31.33
C ALA A 191 -54.87 48.00 32.63
N ALA A 192 -55.18 47.20 33.66
CA ALA A 192 -55.61 47.70 34.96
C ALA A 192 -54.52 48.56 35.64
N ALA A 193 -53.26 48.13 35.58
CA ALA A 193 -52.13 48.90 36.09
C ALA A 193 -51.95 50.23 35.33
N GLY A 194 -52.11 50.22 34.00
CA GLY A 194 -52.05 51.43 33.17
C GLY A 194 -53.15 52.44 33.52
N VAL A 195 -54.39 51.98 33.72
CA VAL A 195 -55.50 52.86 34.12
C VAL A 195 -55.30 53.41 35.53
N ALA A 196 -54.85 52.58 36.48
CA ALA A 196 -54.57 53.03 37.85
C ALA A 196 -53.43 54.07 37.88
N ALA A 197 -52.38 53.88 37.08
CA ALA A 197 -51.30 54.85 36.94
C ALA A 197 -51.78 56.17 36.32
N ALA A 198 -52.66 56.12 35.31
CA ALA A 198 -53.23 57.30 34.68
C ALA A 198 -54.13 58.11 35.63
N LEU A 199 -54.89 57.44 36.51
CA LEU A 199 -55.75 58.08 37.51
C LEU A 199 -54.97 58.65 38.72
N LEU A 200 -53.74 58.21 38.96
CA LEU A 200 -52.88 58.72 40.04
C LEU A 200 -51.98 59.88 39.61
N LEU A 201 -51.87 60.15 38.30
CA LEU A 201 -51.01 61.19 37.71
C LEU A 201 -51.79 62.34 37.03
N GLY A 202 -53.12 62.33 37.10
CA GLY A 202 -54.02 63.41 36.67
C GLY A 202 -54.92 63.88 37.81
#